data_AF-A0A7E4UNS8-F1
#
_entry.id   AF-A0A7E4UNS8-F1
#
_cell.length_a   1.000
_cell.length_b   1.000
_cell.length_c   1.000
_cell.angle_alpha   90.00
_cell.angle_beta   90.00
_cell.angle_gamma   90.00
#
_symmetry.space_group_name_H-M   'P 1'
#
loop_
_entity.id
_entity.type
_entity.pdbx_description
1 polymer ?
#
loop_
_entity_poly.entity_id
_entity_poly.type
_entity_poly.pdbx_seq_one_letter_code
_entity_poly.pdbx_strand_id
1 'polypeptide(L)'
;MSITVSQIVEALKILGIEKPRDPNFSRNELEQLFGMAADNCENEEMYPVNELYRCKPMGYFQNIEQYHNNIMEPYIKDNSGHPENNINGKLYGLFFSVNLNLDGSPRRKSYFGNMKFSISINRMLDPMFVHFYFADFYCNYNRHYVTIVVCKKETPVDKYCNQKLKRLQKQNPFFKVRTSTNTLFVKEGIELEFFYTECVDLWDGQLKPVQPMGGGRAYPGGLSNNKNCGICNF
;
A
#
# COMPACT_ATOMS: atom_id res chain seq x y z
N MET A 1 32.43 36.16 12.81
CA MET A 1 31.07 36.30 12.23
C MET A 1 30.64 34.93 11.73
N SER A 2 29.57 34.38 12.30
CA SER A 2 28.99 33.09 11.88
C SER A 2 27.88 33.34 10.88
N ILE A 3 27.97 32.75 9.69
CA ILE A 3 26.92 32.80 8.67
C ILE A 3 25.78 31.85 9.09
N THR A 4 24.55 32.33 9.03
CA THR A 4 23.37 31.52 9.37
C THR A 4 22.92 30.65 8.20
N VAL A 5 22.23 29.54 8.47
CA VAL A 5 21.66 28.68 7.43
C VAL A 5 20.76 29.45 6.47
N SER A 6 20.02 30.45 6.98
CA SER A 6 19.16 31.32 6.19
C SER A 6 19.95 32.14 5.16
N GLN A 7 21.11 32.69 5.54
CA GLN A 7 21.98 33.46 4.66
C GLN A 7 22.61 32.59 3.55
N ILE A 8 22.88 31.32 3.85
CA ILE A 8 23.38 30.35 2.85
C ILE A 8 22.28 30.02 1.84
N VAL A 9 21.04 29.77 2.29
CA VAL A 9 19.91 29.46 1.40
C VAL A 9 19.59 30.64 0.47
N GLU A 10 19.68 31.87 0.97
CA GLU A 10 19.44 33.07 0.19
C GLU A 10 20.55 33.32 -0.85
N ALA A 11 21.81 33.11 -0.49
CA ALA A 11 22.93 33.14 -1.43
C ALA A 11 22.82 32.09 -2.54
N LEU A 12 22.38 30.86 -2.21
CA LEU A 12 22.18 29.79 -3.20
C LEU A 12 21.07 30.15 -4.20
N LYS A 13 19.98 30.80 -3.74
CA LYS A 13 18.92 31.31 -4.64
C LYS A 13 19.43 32.40 -5.59
N ILE A 14 20.24 33.34 -5.09
CA ILE A 14 20.83 34.42 -5.91
C ILE A 14 21.76 33.84 -7.00
N LEU A 15 22.46 32.75 -6.68
CA LEU A 15 23.35 32.06 -7.61
C LEU A 15 22.63 31.12 -8.60
N GLY A 16 21.30 31.05 -8.56
CA GLY A 16 20.52 30.14 -9.40
C GLY A 16 20.78 28.65 -9.11
N ILE A 17 21.37 28.34 -7.96
CA ILE A 17 21.63 26.96 -7.52
C ILE A 17 20.35 26.48 -6.86
N GLU A 18 19.50 25.80 -7.65
CA GLU A 18 18.32 25.14 -7.10
C GLU A 18 18.73 24.06 -6.11
N LYS A 19 17.99 23.99 -5.00
CA LYS A 19 18.17 22.91 -4.03
C LYS A 19 17.91 21.58 -4.75
N PRO A 20 18.73 20.54 -4.56
CA PRO A 20 18.48 19.24 -5.14
C PRO A 20 17.06 18.78 -4.81
N ARG A 21 16.32 18.34 -5.84
CA ARG A 21 14.98 17.79 -5.66
C ARG A 21 15.04 16.65 -4.65
N ASP A 22 14.09 16.63 -3.73
CA ASP A 22 13.91 15.50 -2.82
C ASP A 22 13.68 14.24 -3.68
N PRO A 23 14.44 13.14 -3.48
CA PRO A 23 14.23 11.92 -4.25
C PRO A 23 12.86 11.28 -3.98
N ASN A 24 12.11 11.75 -2.98
CA ASN A 24 10.76 11.30 -2.69
C ASN A 24 9.68 12.27 -3.18
N PHE A 25 8.48 11.76 -3.41
CA PHE A 25 7.34 12.59 -3.82
C PHE A 25 7.08 13.74 -2.85
N SER A 26 6.96 14.94 -3.39
CA SER A 26 6.34 16.08 -2.72
C SER A 26 4.85 15.84 -2.50
N ARG A 27 4.23 16.67 -1.66
CA ARG A 27 2.78 16.62 -1.42
C ARG A 27 1.97 16.89 -2.69
N ASN A 28 2.45 17.76 -3.58
CA ASN A 28 1.77 18.07 -4.83
C ASN A 28 1.80 16.89 -5.80
N GLU A 29 2.94 16.21 -5.90
CA GLU A 29 3.08 15.01 -6.73
C GLU A 29 2.23 13.86 -6.22
N LEU A 30 2.15 13.66 -4.89
CA LEU A 30 1.20 12.70 -4.30
C LEU A 30 -0.26 13.06 -4.59
N GLU A 31 -0.61 14.34 -4.61
CA GLU A 31 -1.97 14.78 -4.92
C GLU A 31 -2.30 14.56 -6.40
N GLN A 32 -1.35 14.83 -7.30
CA GLN A 32 -1.48 14.52 -8.73
C GLN A 32 -1.67 13.01 -8.94
N LEU A 33 -0.80 12.20 -8.31
CA LEU A 33 -0.85 10.75 -8.40
C LEU A 33 -2.17 10.19 -7.84
N PHE A 34 -2.69 10.77 -6.76
CA PHE A 34 -4.01 10.46 -6.22
C PHE A 34 -5.13 10.80 -7.22
N GLY A 35 -5.07 11.99 -7.85
CA GLY A 35 -6.04 12.42 -8.86
C GLY A 35 -6.07 11.45 -10.05
N MET A 36 -4.89 11.12 -10.59
CA MET A 36 -4.76 10.13 -11.66
C MET A 36 -5.36 8.78 -11.27
N ALA A 37 -5.11 8.30 -10.05
CA ALA A 37 -5.70 7.07 -9.56
C ALA A 37 -7.23 7.15 -9.47
N ALA A 38 -7.76 8.24 -8.93
CA ALA A 38 -9.20 8.45 -8.76
C ALA A 38 -9.93 8.53 -10.11
N ASP A 39 -9.33 9.22 -11.09
CA ASP A 39 -9.86 9.37 -12.45
C ASP A 39 -9.87 8.04 -13.23
N ASN A 40 -8.97 7.11 -12.89
CA ASN A 40 -8.87 5.78 -13.50
C ASN A 40 -9.64 4.69 -12.74
N CYS A 41 -10.33 5.02 -11.66
CA CYS A 41 -11.30 4.09 -11.09
C CYS A 41 -12.59 4.11 -11.91
N GLU A 42 -12.82 3.06 -12.71
CA GLU A 42 -14.00 2.89 -13.54
C GLU A 42 -15.28 2.70 -12.68
N ASN A 43 -16.44 3.15 -13.20
CA ASN A 43 -17.81 2.95 -12.70
C ASN A 43 -18.13 3.46 -11.27
N GLU A 44 -19.37 3.84 -10.98
CA GLU A 44 -19.74 4.27 -9.62
C GLU A 44 -19.95 3.10 -8.62
N GLU A 45 -20.04 1.86 -9.14
CA GLU A 45 -20.37 0.68 -8.35
C GLU A 45 -19.18 0.23 -7.48
N MET A 46 -19.45 -0.10 -6.22
CA MET A 46 -18.47 -0.67 -5.31
C MET A 46 -18.94 -2.04 -4.81
N TYR A 47 -18.03 -3.01 -4.81
CA TYR A 47 -18.31 -4.39 -4.44
C TYR A 47 -17.99 -4.63 -2.95
N PRO A 48 -18.86 -5.34 -2.21
CA PRO A 48 -18.64 -5.65 -0.81
C PRO A 48 -17.61 -6.78 -0.62
N VAL A 49 -16.71 -6.58 0.32
CA VAL A 49 -15.66 -7.52 0.71
C VAL A 49 -15.53 -7.53 2.24
N ASN A 50 -15.39 -8.72 2.82
CA ASN A 50 -15.32 -8.92 4.27
C ASN A 50 -13.94 -9.41 4.75
N GLU A 51 -13.03 -9.71 3.83
CA GLU A 51 -11.69 -10.20 4.11
C GLU A 51 -10.64 -9.46 3.27
N LEU A 52 -9.48 -9.20 3.87
CA LEU A 52 -8.25 -8.95 3.13
C LEU A 52 -7.46 -10.24 3.01
N TYR A 53 -6.58 -10.33 2.02
CA TYR A 53 -5.74 -11.52 1.92
C TYR A 53 -4.30 -11.22 1.53
N ARG A 54 -3.40 -12.13 1.91
CA ARG A 54 -1.99 -12.13 1.50
C ARG A 54 -1.62 -13.50 0.97
N CYS A 55 -1.04 -13.54 -0.22
CA CYS A 55 -0.55 -14.78 -0.79
C CYS A 55 0.97 -14.90 -0.66
N LYS A 56 1.45 -16.04 -0.18
CA LYS A 56 2.88 -16.38 -0.05
C LYS A 56 3.11 -17.88 -0.27
N PRO A 57 4.36 -18.33 -0.52
CA PRO A 57 4.68 -19.76 -0.53
C PRO A 57 4.42 -20.38 0.84
N MET A 58 4.03 -21.66 0.89
CA MET A 58 3.79 -22.38 2.16
C MET A 58 4.93 -22.22 3.17
N GLY A 59 6.19 -22.32 2.72
CA GLY A 59 7.36 -22.21 3.59
C GLY A 59 7.47 -20.87 4.33
N TYR A 60 6.89 -19.79 3.80
CA TYR A 60 6.80 -18.50 4.51
C TYR A 60 5.95 -18.62 5.77
N PHE A 61 4.74 -19.19 5.64
CA PHE A 61 3.82 -19.35 6.77
C PHE A 61 4.35 -20.37 7.78
N GLN A 62 4.91 -21.49 7.32
CA GLN A 62 5.54 -22.49 8.20
C GLN A 62 6.69 -21.92 9.01
N ASN A 63 7.50 -21.03 8.41
CA ASN A 63 8.57 -20.36 9.13
C ASN A 63 8.03 -19.46 10.26
N ILE A 64 6.94 -18.74 10.02
CA ILE A 64 6.29 -17.91 11.06
C ILE A 64 5.72 -18.77 12.19
N GLU A 65 5.03 -19.86 11.86
CA GLU A 65 4.49 -20.80 12.86
C GLU A 65 5.62 -21.42 13.71
N GLN A 66 6.72 -21.81 13.07
CA GLN A 66 7.81 -22.52 13.74
C GLN A 66 8.76 -21.62 14.53
N TYR A 67 9.03 -20.39 14.06
CA TYR A 67 10.12 -19.57 14.60
C TYR A 67 9.68 -18.18 15.11
N HIS A 68 8.45 -17.75 14.81
CA HIS A 68 7.95 -16.41 15.16
C HIS A 68 6.68 -16.45 16.01
N ASN A 69 6.40 -17.56 16.71
CA ASN A 69 5.25 -17.72 17.59
C ASN A 69 3.90 -17.37 16.92
N ASN A 70 3.73 -17.75 15.64
CA ASN A 70 2.56 -17.40 14.81
C ASN A 70 2.40 -15.90 14.49
N ILE A 71 3.36 -15.06 14.84
CA ILE A 71 3.29 -13.62 14.59
C ILE A 71 3.97 -13.26 13.28
N MET A 72 3.19 -12.74 12.33
CA MET A 72 3.72 -12.06 11.16
C MET A 72 4.21 -10.68 11.55
N GLU A 73 5.53 -10.52 11.57
CA GLU A 73 6.16 -9.24 11.85
C GLU A 73 6.23 -8.36 10.59
N PRO A 74 5.91 -7.05 10.70
CA PRO A 74 6.13 -6.07 9.65
C PRO A 74 7.59 -6.06 9.17
N TYR A 75 7.79 -5.92 7.86
CA TYR A 75 9.13 -5.77 7.27
C TYR A 75 9.24 -4.45 6.54
N ILE A 76 10.48 -3.95 6.41
CA ILE A 76 10.74 -2.69 5.72
C ILE A 76 10.25 -2.75 4.27
N LYS A 77 9.50 -1.73 3.86
CA LYS A 77 9.03 -1.62 2.47
C LYS A 77 10.22 -1.57 1.52
N ASP A 78 10.23 -2.46 0.53
CA ASP A 78 11.21 -2.52 -0.55
C ASP A 78 10.99 -1.40 -1.60
N ASN A 79 11.65 -1.49 -2.75
CA ASN A 79 11.52 -0.50 -3.83
C ASN A 79 10.46 -0.89 -4.87
N SER A 80 9.49 -1.75 -4.53
CA SER A 80 8.36 -2.01 -5.43
C SER A 80 7.50 -0.76 -5.61
N GLY A 81 6.91 -0.59 -6.80
CA GLY A 81 6.13 0.61 -7.12
C GLY A 81 6.99 1.76 -7.62
N HIS A 82 6.56 2.99 -7.36
CA HIS A 82 7.35 4.16 -7.73
C HIS A 82 8.59 4.27 -6.82
N PRO A 83 9.79 4.49 -7.37
CA PRO A 83 11.00 4.62 -6.56
C PRO A 83 10.97 5.85 -5.63
N GLU A 84 10.27 6.91 -6.03
CA GLU A 84 10.07 8.13 -5.25
C GLU A 84 9.03 7.99 -4.13
N ASN A 85 8.38 6.82 -3.99
CA ASN A 85 7.38 6.59 -2.96
C ASN A 85 7.97 6.81 -1.55
N ASN A 86 7.33 7.70 -0.79
CA ASN A 86 7.73 8.15 0.55
C ASN A 86 7.81 7.03 1.62
N ILE A 87 7.29 5.82 1.34
CA ILE A 87 7.35 4.70 2.28
C ILE A 87 8.52 3.73 2.02
N ASN A 88 9.13 3.76 0.84
CA ASN A 88 10.23 2.87 0.45
C ASN A 88 11.43 3.06 1.38
N GLY A 89 11.88 1.98 2.02
CA GLY A 89 12.99 2.01 2.98
C GLY A 89 12.72 2.83 4.25
N LYS A 90 11.47 3.19 4.55
CA LYS A 90 11.11 4.04 5.70
C LYS A 90 10.11 3.39 6.65
N LEU A 91 9.09 2.72 6.11
CA LEU A 91 8.04 2.11 6.93
C LEU A 91 8.14 0.59 6.93
N TYR A 92 7.78 0.01 8.07
CA TYR A 92 7.61 -1.43 8.24
C TYR A 92 6.12 -1.76 8.08
N GLY A 93 5.82 -2.81 7.33
CA GLY A 93 4.44 -3.24 7.13
C GLY A 93 4.31 -4.56 6.38
N LEU A 94 3.06 -5.00 6.26
CA LEU A 94 2.64 -6.21 5.59
C LEU A 94 1.63 -5.85 4.51
N PHE A 95 1.87 -6.32 3.28
CA PHE A 95 0.92 -6.14 2.19
C PHE A 95 -0.22 -7.15 2.23
N PHE A 96 -1.44 -6.62 2.15
CA PHE A 96 -2.68 -7.36 1.95
C PHE A 96 -3.45 -6.77 0.77
N SER A 97 -4.08 -7.63 -0.01
CA SER A 97 -4.82 -7.26 -1.20
C SER A 97 -6.31 -7.53 -1.03
N VAL A 98 -7.10 -6.88 -1.88
CA VAL A 98 -8.53 -7.16 -2.06
C VAL A 98 -8.82 -7.15 -3.56
N ASN A 99 -8.46 -8.23 -4.26
CA ASN A 99 -8.68 -8.29 -5.70
C ASN A 99 -9.92 -9.11 -6.02
N LEU A 100 -10.80 -8.48 -6.80
CA LEU A 100 -11.97 -9.09 -7.39
C LEU A 100 -11.71 -9.35 -8.88
N ASN A 101 -12.42 -10.34 -9.43
CA ASN A 101 -12.63 -10.47 -10.87
C ASN A 101 -13.66 -9.42 -11.32
N LEU A 102 -13.83 -9.27 -12.64
CA LEU A 102 -14.80 -8.31 -13.22
C LEU A 102 -16.25 -8.59 -12.80
N ASP A 103 -16.55 -9.82 -12.40
CA ASP A 103 -17.86 -10.24 -11.87
C ASP A 103 -17.99 -10.02 -10.35
N GLY A 104 -17.03 -9.33 -9.72
CA GLY A 104 -16.97 -9.13 -8.27
C GLY A 104 -16.53 -10.36 -7.47
N SER A 105 -16.21 -11.49 -8.11
CA SER A 105 -15.80 -12.71 -7.40
C SER A 105 -14.32 -12.68 -6.97
N PRO A 106 -13.92 -13.30 -5.84
CA PRO A 106 -12.52 -13.32 -5.41
C PRO A 106 -11.60 -14.06 -6.42
N ARG A 107 -10.42 -13.49 -6.70
CA ARG A 107 -9.43 -14.14 -7.56
C ARG A 107 -8.90 -15.44 -6.92
N ARG A 108 -8.93 -16.54 -7.67
CA ARG A 108 -8.43 -17.86 -7.22
C ARG A 108 -6.95 -18.12 -7.52
N LYS A 109 -6.35 -17.25 -8.33
CA LYS A 109 -4.97 -17.38 -8.83
C LYS A 109 -4.05 -16.37 -8.16
N SER A 110 -2.80 -16.75 -7.91
CA SER A 110 -1.84 -15.96 -7.15
C SER A 110 -0.45 -15.95 -7.80
N TYR A 111 0.12 -14.77 -8.05
CA TYR A 111 1.52 -14.66 -8.50
C TYR A 111 2.53 -14.75 -7.35
N PHE A 112 2.07 -14.69 -6.10
CA PHE A 112 2.92 -14.50 -4.92
C PHE A 112 3.17 -15.78 -4.12
N GLY A 113 2.51 -16.89 -4.48
CA GLY A 113 2.67 -18.19 -3.84
C GLY A 113 1.41 -19.04 -3.85
N ASN A 114 1.53 -20.25 -3.32
CA ASN A 114 0.49 -21.29 -3.34
C ASN A 114 -0.43 -21.28 -2.12
N MET A 115 -0.21 -20.38 -1.15
CA MET A 115 -1.04 -20.24 0.04
C MET A 115 -1.59 -18.83 0.13
N LYS A 116 -2.87 -18.72 0.49
CA LYS A 116 -3.58 -17.48 0.77
C LYS A 116 -3.97 -17.43 2.23
N PHE A 117 -3.47 -16.44 2.95
CA PHE A 117 -3.94 -16.07 4.27
C PHE A 117 -5.05 -15.02 4.12
N SER A 118 -6.27 -15.34 4.56
CA SER A 118 -7.42 -14.44 4.62
C SER A 118 -7.65 -13.97 6.06
N ILE A 119 -7.92 -12.69 6.28
CA ILE A 119 -8.22 -12.10 7.59
C ILE A 119 -9.37 -11.12 7.48
N SER A 120 -10.24 -11.06 8.50
CA SER A 120 -11.41 -10.19 8.48
C SER A 120 -11.04 -8.70 8.49
N ILE A 121 -11.80 -7.88 7.75
CA ILE A 121 -11.51 -6.45 7.62
C ILE A 121 -11.58 -5.69 8.95
N ASN A 122 -12.41 -6.07 9.93
CA ASN A 122 -12.45 -5.40 11.26
C ASN A 122 -11.14 -5.54 12.05
N ARG A 123 -10.38 -6.61 11.82
CA ARG A 123 -9.10 -6.80 12.53
C ARG A 123 -8.05 -5.78 12.09
N MET A 124 -8.19 -5.24 10.89
CA MET A 124 -7.16 -4.42 10.26
C MET A 124 -7.62 -2.99 9.95
N LEU A 125 -8.87 -2.80 9.55
CA LEU A 125 -9.36 -1.59 8.92
C LEU A 125 -10.41 -0.84 9.76
N ASP A 126 -10.47 -1.05 11.08
CA ASP A 126 -11.41 -0.32 11.93
C ASP A 126 -11.05 1.19 12.01
N PRO A 127 -11.84 2.08 11.38
CA PRO A 127 -11.53 3.51 11.34
C PRO A 127 -11.59 4.20 12.71
N MET A 128 -12.06 3.52 13.77
CA MET A 128 -11.93 4.01 15.14
C MET A 128 -10.47 3.99 15.59
N PHE A 129 -9.69 2.99 15.19
CA PHE A 129 -8.34 2.73 15.70
C PHE A 129 -7.22 3.00 14.69
N VAL A 130 -7.53 3.07 13.39
CA VAL A 130 -6.54 3.29 12.34
C VAL A 130 -6.80 4.53 11.50
N HIS A 131 -5.75 5.02 10.84
CA HIS A 131 -5.84 5.96 9.72
C HIS A 131 -5.44 5.28 8.41
N PHE A 132 -5.92 5.86 7.31
CA PHE A 132 -5.62 5.45 5.95
C PHE A 132 -4.83 6.55 5.27
N TYR A 133 -3.76 6.19 4.57
CA TYR A 133 -2.94 7.13 3.80
C TYR A 133 -2.67 6.60 2.40
N PHE A 134 -2.97 7.40 1.39
CA PHE A 134 -2.55 7.11 0.02
C PHE A 134 -1.04 7.29 -0.09
N ALA A 135 -0.35 6.26 -0.57
CA ALA A 135 1.10 6.23 -0.69
C ALA A 135 1.58 6.10 -2.14
N ASP A 136 0.84 5.38 -2.98
CA ASP A 136 1.30 5.09 -4.34
C ASP A 136 0.15 4.79 -5.31
N PHE A 137 0.41 5.02 -6.59
CA PHE A 137 -0.37 4.52 -7.72
C PHE A 137 0.56 4.10 -8.85
N TYR A 138 0.62 2.82 -9.15
CA TYR A 138 1.58 2.28 -10.11
C TYR A 138 1.07 1.05 -10.83
N CYS A 139 1.71 0.64 -11.92
CA CYS A 139 1.56 -0.70 -12.50
C CYS A 139 2.93 -1.29 -12.78
N ASN A 140 3.05 -2.62 -12.80
CA ASN A 140 4.24 -3.27 -13.35
C ASN A 140 4.06 -3.66 -14.83
N TYR A 141 2.82 -3.93 -15.24
CA TYR A 141 2.46 -4.27 -16.61
C TYR A 141 1.14 -3.59 -16.96
N ASN A 142 0.02 -4.33 -16.89
CA ASN A 142 -1.30 -3.84 -17.32
C ASN A 142 -2.22 -3.46 -16.16
N ARG A 143 -1.97 -3.98 -14.96
CA ARG A 143 -2.82 -3.75 -13.79
C ARG A 143 -2.25 -2.64 -12.92
N HIS A 144 -3.12 -1.72 -12.55
CA HIS A 144 -2.77 -0.62 -11.68
C HIS A 144 -3.12 -0.94 -10.23
N TYR A 145 -2.23 -0.51 -9.35
CA TYR A 145 -2.26 -0.74 -7.92
C TYR A 145 -2.35 0.60 -7.22
N VAL A 146 -3.23 0.70 -6.24
CA VAL A 146 -3.20 1.79 -5.26
C VAL A 146 -2.70 1.24 -3.94
N THR A 147 -1.61 1.80 -3.44
CA THR A 147 -1.07 1.44 -2.12
C THR A 147 -1.63 2.36 -1.05
N ILE A 148 -2.28 1.76 -0.07
CA ILE A 148 -2.85 2.44 1.11
C ILE A 148 -2.09 1.99 2.36
N VAL A 149 -1.42 2.90 3.04
CA VAL A 149 -0.86 2.63 4.37
C VAL A 149 -1.99 2.64 5.39
N VAL A 150 -1.99 1.62 6.25
CA VAL A 150 -2.92 1.49 7.37
C VAL A 150 -2.12 1.37 8.65
N CYS A 151 -2.25 2.36 9.53
CA CYS A 151 -1.50 2.41 10.79
C CYS A 151 -2.39 2.83 11.96
N LYS A 152 -2.01 2.41 13.17
CA LYS A 152 -2.70 2.83 14.39
C LYS A 152 -2.56 4.33 14.61
N LYS A 153 -3.67 4.97 15.00
CA LYS A 153 -3.71 6.40 15.30
C LYS A 153 -2.74 6.78 16.42
N GLU A 154 -2.24 8.00 16.37
CA GLU A 154 -1.39 8.62 17.39
C GLU A 154 -0.03 7.92 17.62
N THR A 155 0.36 7.03 16.70
CA THR A 155 1.69 6.39 16.71
C THR A 155 2.74 7.24 15.98
N PRO A 156 4.04 6.97 16.16
CA PRO A 156 5.09 7.61 15.36
C PRO A 156 4.91 7.40 13.84
N VAL A 157 4.41 6.22 13.45
CA VAL A 157 4.11 5.90 12.04
C VAL A 157 2.97 6.77 11.52
N ASP A 158 1.90 6.92 12.29
CA ASP A 158 0.78 7.82 11.97
C ASP A 158 1.24 9.27 11.76
N LYS A 159 2.09 9.77 12.66
CA LYS A 159 2.67 11.12 12.55
C LYS A 159 3.51 11.27 11.28
N TYR A 160 4.35 10.29 10.96
CA TYR A 160 5.13 10.27 9.72
C TYR A 160 4.22 10.30 8.49
N CYS A 161 3.25 9.39 8.43
CA CYS A 161 2.29 9.30 7.33
C CYS A 161 1.49 10.60 7.16
N ASN A 162 1.05 11.22 8.25
CA ASN A 162 0.34 12.50 8.19
C ASN A 162 1.19 13.66 7.65
N GLN A 163 2.51 13.62 7.88
CA GLN A 163 3.45 14.61 7.36
C GLN A 163 3.80 14.35 5.88
N LYS A 164 3.98 13.08 5.51
CA LYS A 164 4.59 12.69 4.23
C LYS A 164 3.60 12.18 3.18
N LEU A 165 2.43 11.72 3.58
CA LEU A 165 1.44 11.09 2.71
C LEU A 165 0.13 11.88 2.69
N LYS A 166 -0.80 11.47 1.80
CA LYS A 166 -2.15 12.03 1.74
C LYS A 166 -3.09 11.20 2.61
N ARG A 167 -3.63 11.83 3.66
CA ARG A 167 -4.65 11.18 4.53
C ARG A 167 -5.95 10.97 3.77
N LEU A 168 -6.49 9.76 3.87
CA LEU A 168 -7.76 9.38 3.27
C LEU A 168 -8.87 9.34 4.31
N GLN A 169 -10.07 9.68 3.87
CA GLN A 169 -11.29 9.45 4.62
C GLN A 169 -11.69 7.97 4.51
N LYS A 170 -12.45 7.47 5.49
CA LYS A 170 -13.01 6.10 5.48
C LYS A 170 -13.92 5.80 4.29
N GLN A 171 -14.41 6.85 3.63
CA GLN A 171 -15.06 6.82 2.33
C GLN A 171 -14.28 7.76 1.41
N ASN A 172 -13.73 7.20 0.34
CA ASN A 172 -12.92 7.91 -0.64
C ASN A 172 -13.16 7.26 -2.03
N PRO A 173 -12.55 7.77 -3.12
CA PRO A 173 -12.79 7.24 -4.45
C PRO A 173 -12.50 5.73 -4.60
N PHE A 174 -11.58 5.18 -3.81
CA PHE A 174 -11.13 3.79 -3.95
C PHE A 174 -11.97 2.81 -3.15
N PHE A 175 -12.37 3.20 -1.94
CA PHE A 175 -13.10 2.33 -1.02
C PHE A 175 -13.96 3.07 -0.02
N LYS A 176 -14.89 2.33 0.59
CA LYS A 176 -15.71 2.75 1.72
C LYS A 176 -15.73 1.68 2.80
N VAL A 177 -15.33 2.02 4.02
CA VAL A 177 -15.47 1.14 5.19
C VAL A 177 -16.80 1.38 5.87
N ARG A 178 -17.61 0.33 6.01
CA ARG A 178 -18.86 0.32 6.78
C ARG A 178 -18.66 -0.50 8.06
N THR A 179 -18.41 0.20 9.17
CA THR A 179 -18.17 -0.43 10.48
C THR A 179 -19.38 -1.21 11.00
N SER A 180 -20.59 -0.71 10.78
CA SER A 180 -21.83 -1.35 11.26
C SER A 180 -22.06 -2.75 10.70
N THR A 181 -21.56 -3.05 9.50
CA THR A 181 -21.70 -4.37 8.85
C THR A 181 -20.37 -5.11 8.72
N ASN A 182 -19.28 -4.53 9.24
CA ASN A 182 -17.93 -5.01 9.02
C ASN A 182 -17.64 -5.32 7.53
N THR A 183 -17.92 -4.34 6.66
CA THR A 183 -17.77 -4.50 5.20
C THR A 183 -16.89 -3.41 4.62
N LEU A 184 -15.93 -3.80 3.80
CA LEU A 184 -15.20 -2.92 2.91
C LEU A 184 -15.88 -2.94 1.54
N PHE A 185 -16.27 -1.78 1.02
CA PHE A 185 -16.74 -1.63 -0.35
C PHE A 185 -15.56 -1.13 -1.17
N VAL A 186 -15.19 -1.83 -2.23
CA VAL A 186 -14.04 -1.49 -3.09
C VAL A 186 -14.50 -1.18 -4.50
N LYS A 187 -13.85 -0.21 -5.12
CA LYS A 187 -14.11 0.16 -6.52
C LYS A 187 -13.42 -0.80 -7.48
N GLU A 188 -14.04 -1.03 -8.64
CA GLU A 188 -13.46 -1.83 -9.71
C GLU A 188 -12.36 -1.07 -10.48
N GLY A 189 -11.64 -1.76 -11.37
CA GLY A 189 -10.66 -1.16 -12.28
C GLY A 189 -9.24 -1.00 -11.71
N ILE A 190 -9.10 -0.90 -10.38
CA ILE A 190 -7.80 -0.75 -9.70
C ILE A 190 -7.65 -1.77 -8.57
N GLU A 191 -6.48 -2.40 -8.46
CA GLU A 191 -6.15 -3.33 -7.37
C GLU A 191 -5.72 -2.55 -6.12
N LEU A 192 -6.40 -2.75 -4.99
CA LEU A 192 -6.03 -2.11 -3.73
C LEU A 192 -5.05 -2.98 -2.95
N GLU A 193 -3.93 -2.39 -2.56
CA GLU A 193 -2.93 -2.98 -1.68
C GLU A 193 -2.88 -2.20 -0.36
N PHE A 194 -3.29 -2.83 0.72
CA PHE A 194 -3.16 -2.30 2.07
C PHE A 194 -1.81 -2.68 2.67
N PHE A 195 -0.98 -1.68 2.94
CA PHE A 195 0.28 -1.81 3.67
C PHE A 195 0.02 -1.59 5.17
N TYR A 196 -0.25 -2.67 5.89
CA TYR A 196 -0.62 -2.66 7.29
C TYR A 196 0.62 -2.68 8.20
N THR A 197 0.72 -1.74 9.13
CA THR A 197 1.98 -1.46 9.86
C THR A 197 2.13 -2.22 11.18
N GLU A 198 1.15 -3.02 11.56
CA GLU A 198 1.17 -3.77 12.83
C GLU A 198 1.44 -5.26 12.58
N CYS A 199 1.89 -5.95 13.63
CA CYS A 199 1.97 -7.41 13.63
C CYS A 199 0.59 -8.03 13.43
N VAL A 200 0.57 -9.19 12.78
CA VAL A 200 -0.66 -9.97 12.56
C VAL A 200 -0.44 -11.39 13.04
N ASP A 201 -1.31 -11.86 13.92
CA ASP A 201 -1.31 -13.26 14.35
C ASP A 201 -1.94 -14.13 13.25
N LEU A 202 -1.30 -15.24 12.89
CA LEU A 202 -1.86 -16.21 11.95
C LEU A 202 -3.16 -16.84 12.46
N TRP A 203 -3.40 -16.85 13.78
CA TRP A 203 -4.66 -17.31 14.35
C TRP A 203 -5.85 -16.36 14.10
N ASP A 204 -5.60 -15.10 13.75
CA ASP A 204 -6.66 -14.15 13.40
C ASP A 204 -7.26 -14.38 12.00
N GLY A 205 -6.71 -15.32 11.23
CA GLY A 205 -7.12 -15.59 9.86
C GLY A 205 -7.19 -17.06 9.49
N GLN A 206 -7.29 -17.32 8.19
CA GLN A 206 -7.38 -18.65 7.62
C GLN A 206 -6.38 -18.82 6.48
N LEU A 207 -5.59 -19.89 6.54
CA LEU A 207 -4.73 -20.31 5.43
C LEU A 207 -5.48 -21.28 4.52
N LYS A 208 -5.52 -20.98 3.22
CA LYS A 208 -6.12 -21.83 2.19
C LYS A 208 -5.16 -21.98 1.00
N PRO A 209 -5.07 -23.17 0.40
CA PRO A 209 -4.36 -23.35 -0.87
C PRO A 209 -4.99 -22.49 -1.97
N VAL A 210 -4.16 -21.95 -2.85
CA VAL A 210 -4.56 -21.23 -4.06
C VAL A 210 -3.70 -21.62 -5.24
N GLN A 211 -4.21 -21.45 -6.45
CA GLN A 211 -3.46 -21.82 -7.66
C GLN A 211 -2.34 -20.79 -7.91
N PRO A 212 -1.06 -21.17 -7.84
CA PRO A 212 0.02 -20.25 -8.19
C PRO A 212 0.03 -19.97 -9.70
N MET A 213 0.38 -18.75 -10.09
CA MET A 213 0.68 -18.35 -11.47
C MET A 213 2.15 -17.97 -11.59
N GLY A 214 2.82 -18.53 -12.60
CA GLY A 214 4.27 -18.40 -12.75
C GLY A 214 5.06 -19.14 -11.66
N GLY A 215 6.37 -18.89 -11.60
CA GLY A 215 7.27 -19.56 -10.65
C GLY A 215 7.16 -19.12 -9.18
N GLY A 216 6.15 -18.32 -8.81
CA GLY A 216 5.94 -17.82 -7.44
C GLY A 216 7.07 -16.92 -6.92
N ARG A 217 7.80 -16.23 -7.81
CA ARG A 217 8.97 -15.44 -7.44
C ARG A 217 8.59 -13.97 -7.28
N ALA A 218 8.59 -13.47 -6.05
CA ALA A 218 8.81 -12.04 -5.82
C ALA A 218 10.28 -11.73 -6.18
N TYR A 219 10.51 -10.70 -6.98
CA TYR A 219 11.87 -10.30 -7.35
C TYR A 219 12.61 -9.74 -6.12
N PRO A 220 13.83 -10.19 -5.81
CA PRO A 220 14.65 -9.56 -4.77
C PRO A 220 14.80 -8.06 -5.06
N GLY A 221 14.41 -7.20 -4.12
CA GLY A 221 14.42 -5.74 -4.27
C GLY A 221 13.09 -5.10 -4.71
N GLY A 222 12.08 -5.91 -5.05
CA GLY A 222 10.78 -5.43 -5.53
C GLY A 222 10.79 -5.14 -7.03
N LEU A 223 9.60 -5.16 -7.65
CA LEU A 223 9.44 -4.83 -9.06
C LEU A 223 9.05 -3.35 -9.19
N SER A 224 9.87 -2.56 -9.88
CA SER A 224 9.60 -1.15 -10.12
C SER A 224 8.36 -0.95 -11.00
N ASN A 225 7.77 0.24 -10.93
CA ASN A 225 6.71 0.63 -11.83
C ASN A 225 7.15 0.61 -13.31
N ASN A 226 6.19 0.37 -14.19
CA ASN A 226 6.35 0.44 -15.64
C ASN A 226 6.54 1.91 -16.04
N LYS A 227 7.77 2.28 -16.42
CA LYS A 227 8.15 3.65 -16.79
C LYS A 227 7.50 4.17 -18.08
N ASN A 228 6.88 3.30 -18.87
CA ASN A 228 6.22 3.66 -20.12
C ASN A 228 4.69 3.72 -20.00
N CYS A 229 4.13 3.57 -18.79
CA CYS A 229 2.69 3.66 -18.59
C CYS A 229 2.22 5.12 -18.69
N GLY A 230 1.25 5.39 -19.57
CA GLY A 230 0.62 6.72 -19.68
C GLY A 230 -0.48 7.01 -18.65
N ILE A 231 -0.77 6.05 -17.75
CA ILE A 231 -1.86 6.14 -16.76
C ILE A 231 -1.33 6.45 -15.35
N CYS A 232 -0.22 5.82 -14.94
CA CYS A 232 0.30 5.93 -13.58
C CYS A 232 1.67 6.60 -13.48
N ASN A 233 2.17 7.22 -14.57
CA ASN A 233 3.34 8.08 -14.54
C ASN A 233 2.92 9.51 -14.86
N PHE A 234 3.55 10.48 -14.20
CA PHE A 234 3.38 11.91 -14.43
C PHE A 234 4.72 12.56 -14.80
#